data_AF-A0A966QFJ5-F1
#
_entry.id   AF-A0A966QFJ5-F1
#
_cell.length_a   1.000
_cell.length_b   1.000
_cell.length_c   1.000
_cell.angle_alpha   90.00
_cell.angle_beta   90.00
_cell.angle_gamma   90.00
#
_symmetry.space_group_name_H-M   'P 1'
#
loop_
_entity.id
_entity.type
_entity.pdbx_description
1 polymer ?
#
loop_
_entity_poly.entity_id
_entity_poly.type
_entity_poly.pdbx_seq_one_letter_code
_entity_poly.pdbx_strand_id
1 'polypeptide(L)' 'MAAPIKSSANERFQTSKTNQPTTTTVRSSQRITITLPTKICEALAQRSQQEGRSLSNLAAFLLESCLTKES' A
#
# COMPACT_ATOMS: atom_id res chain seq x y z
N MET A 1 32.76 -33.69 -50.52
CA MET A 1 32.26 -32.83 -49.42
C MET A 1 30.89 -33.35 -49.04
N ALA A 2 30.79 -34.09 -47.92
CA ALA A 2 29.62 -34.87 -47.53
C ALA A 2 28.60 -34.05 -46.73
N ALA A 3 27.32 -34.42 -46.84
CA ALA A 3 26.21 -33.97 -46.00
C ALA A 3 25.98 -34.98 -44.82
N PRO A 4 24.87 -34.91 -44.05
CA PRO A 4 24.76 -34.51 -42.63
C PRO A 4 24.41 -35.67 -41.65
N ILE A 5 24.31 -35.44 -40.32
CA ILE A 5 23.18 -35.83 -39.40
C ILE A 5 23.52 -35.80 -37.88
N LYS A 6 22.71 -35.01 -37.15
CA LYS A 6 22.02 -35.21 -35.85
C LYS A 6 22.75 -35.82 -34.63
N SER A 7 22.77 -35.07 -33.52
CA SER A 7 22.44 -35.57 -32.16
C SER A 7 22.31 -34.36 -31.21
N SER A 8 21.11 -34.01 -30.74
CA SER A 8 20.59 -34.36 -29.41
C SER A 8 21.22 -33.56 -28.26
N ALA A 9 20.49 -32.56 -27.77
CA ALA A 9 20.38 -32.24 -26.34
C ALA A 9 19.27 -31.20 -26.16
N ASN A 10 18.06 -31.72 -26.02
CA ASN A 10 16.90 -31.00 -25.53
C ASN A 10 17.02 -30.89 -24.01
N GLU A 11 17.43 -29.74 -23.48
CA GLU A 11 17.38 -29.45 -22.03
C GLU A 11 16.63 -28.15 -21.76
N ARG A 12 15.34 -28.20 -22.08
CA ARG A 12 14.24 -28.00 -21.13
C ARG A 12 14.61 -27.27 -19.82
N PHE A 13 14.70 -25.96 -19.87
CA PHE A 13 14.31 -25.12 -18.73
C PHE A 13 13.01 -24.39 -19.08
N GLN A 14 11.89 -25.13 -18.96
CA GLN A 14 10.59 -24.51 -18.72
C GLN A 14 10.65 -23.87 -17.34
N THR A 15 11.10 -22.63 -17.25
CA THR A 15 10.69 -21.79 -16.12
C THR A 15 9.29 -21.29 -16.47
N SER A 16 8.31 -22.11 -16.12
CA SER A 16 6.92 -21.69 -16.03
C SER A 16 6.85 -20.56 -15.02
N LYS A 17 7.14 -19.33 -15.44
CA LYS A 17 6.79 -18.12 -14.69
C LYS A 17 5.27 -18.08 -14.69
N THR A 18 4.72 -18.65 -13.62
CA THR A 18 3.31 -18.57 -13.27
C THR A 18 2.98 -17.07 -13.27
N ASN A 19 2.20 -16.62 -14.26
CA ASN A 19 1.49 -15.35 -14.18
C ASN A 19 0.46 -15.50 -13.05
N GLN A 20 0.92 -15.37 -11.82
CA GLN A 20 0.05 -15.08 -10.69
C GLN A 20 -0.40 -13.64 -10.90
N PRO A 21 -1.69 -13.36 -11.18
CA PRO A 21 -2.19 -12.03 -10.95
C PRO A 21 -2.12 -11.82 -9.44
N THR A 22 -1.03 -11.21 -8.95
CA THR A 22 -1.03 -10.63 -7.61
C THR A 22 -1.99 -9.46 -7.67
N THR A 23 -3.29 -9.74 -7.52
CA THR A 23 -4.30 -8.76 -7.14
C THR A 23 -4.06 -8.39 -5.68
N THR A 24 -2.84 -7.94 -5.37
CA THR A 24 -2.61 -7.09 -4.22
C THR A 24 -3.30 -5.79 -4.59
N THR A 25 -4.59 -5.69 -4.28
CA THR A 25 -5.28 -4.40 -4.26
C THR A 25 -4.56 -3.58 -3.20
N VAL A 26 -3.48 -2.92 -3.61
CA VAL A 26 -2.86 -1.86 -2.84
C VAL A 26 -3.96 -0.83 -2.70
N ARG A 27 -4.64 -0.81 -1.55
CA ARG A 27 -5.58 0.27 -1.24
C ARG A 27 -4.73 1.54 -1.26
N SER A 28 -4.85 2.30 -2.34
CA SER A 28 -4.09 3.52 -2.51
C SER A 28 -4.46 4.47 -1.38
N SER A 29 -3.47 5.15 -0.81
CA SER A 29 -3.73 6.21 0.16
C SER A 29 -4.59 7.28 -0.52
N GLN A 30 -5.78 7.55 0.02
CA GLN A 30 -6.63 8.63 -0.45
C GLN A 30 -6.36 9.88 0.39
N ARG A 31 -6.13 11.01 -0.29
CA ARG A 31 -5.96 12.32 0.36
C ARG A 31 -7.31 12.99 0.46
N ILE A 32 -7.70 13.35 1.68
CA ILE A 32 -8.87 14.18 1.95
C ILE A 32 -8.42 15.56 2.43
N THR A 33 -9.14 16.59 2.02
CA THR A 33 -8.99 17.96 2.52
C THR A 33 -10.29 18.36 3.18
N ILE A 34 -10.21 18.81 4.43
CA ILE A 34 -11.37 19.20 5.22
C ILE A 34 -11.14 20.62 5.74
N THR A 35 -12.21 21.42 5.78
CA THR A 35 -12.21 22.74 6.38
C THR A 35 -12.69 22.62 7.82
N LEU A 36 -11.90 23.08 8.78
CA LEU A 36 -12.20 23.04 10.20
C LEU A 36 -12.09 24.45 10.82
N PRO A 37 -12.81 24.73 11.91
CA PRO A 37 -12.60 25.95 12.68
C PRO A 37 -11.16 26.03 13.21
N THR A 38 -10.56 27.23 13.24
CA THR A 38 -9.17 27.45 13.66
C THR A 38 -8.87 26.84 15.03
N LYS A 39 -9.76 27.03 16.01
CA LYS A 39 -9.61 26.48 17.36
C LYS A 39 -9.44 24.96 17.39
N ILE A 40 -10.13 24.25 16.49
CA ILE A 40 -10.03 22.79 16.39
C ILE A 40 -8.70 22.40 15.74
N CYS A 41 -8.27 23.11 14.71
CA CYS A 41 -6.98 22.88 14.06
C CYS A 41 -5.81 23.06 15.04
N GLU A 42 -5.84 24.12 15.85
CA GLU A 42 -4.85 24.38 16.91
C GLU A 42 -4.84 23.29 17.97
N ALA A 43 -6.02 22.89 18.47
CA ALA A 43 -6.12 21.83 19.47
C ALA A 43 -5.57 20.49 18.94
N LEU A 44 -5.85 20.15 17.68
CA LEU A 44 -5.30 18.95 17.04
C LEU A 44 -3.78 19.04 16.86
N ALA A 45 -3.26 20.20 16.48
CA ALA A 45 -1.82 20.43 16.34
C ALA A 45 -1.09 20.30 17.68
N GLN A 46 -1.62 20.90 18.75
CA GLN A 46 -1.07 20.78 20.10
C GLN A 46 -1.08 19.32 20.57
N ARG A 47 -2.19 18.61 20.37
CA ARG A 47 -2.29 17.19 20.73
C ARG A 47 -1.30 16.32 19.94
N SER A 48 -1.14 16.58 18.64
CA SER A 48 -0.17 15.90 17.78
C SER A 48 1.26 16.08 18.29
N GLN A 49 1.62 17.28 18.74
CA GLN A 49 2.93 17.57 19.34
C GLN A 49 3.12 16.84 20.68
N GLN A 50 2.11 16.88 21.56
CA GLN A 50 2.15 16.21 22.86
C GLN A 50 2.29 14.69 22.73
N GLU A 51 1.61 14.08 21.74
CA GLU A 51 1.68 12.64 21.49
C GLU A 51 2.88 12.23 20.62
N GLY A 52 3.71 13.18 20.16
CA GLY A 52 4.90 12.91 19.35
C GLY A 52 4.59 12.26 17.98
N ARG A 53 3.40 12.52 17.41
CA ARG A 53 2.96 11.94 16.13
C ARG A 53 2.55 13.02 15.15
N SER A 54 2.61 12.74 13.85
CA SER A 54 2.18 13.71 12.84
C SER A 54 0.67 13.96 12.91
N LEU A 55 0.25 15.16 12.48
CA LEU A 55 -1.15 15.56 12.47
C LEU A 55 -2.02 14.60 11.63
N SER A 56 -1.52 14.14 10.48
CA SER A 56 -2.22 13.18 9.63
C SER A 56 -2.43 11.83 10.32
N ASN A 57 -1.45 11.38 11.11
CA ASN A 57 -1.52 10.11 11.82
C ASN A 57 -2.49 10.20 13.02
N LEU A 58 -2.47 11.33 13.74
CA LEU A 58 -3.48 11.63 14.75
C LEU A 58 -4.88 11.69 14.14
N ALA A 59 -5.05 12.35 13.01
CA ALA A 59 -6.33 12.44 12.32
C ALA A 59 -6.84 11.06 11.89
N ALA A 60 -5.98 10.22 11.30
CA ALA A 60 -6.32 8.84 10.95
C ALA A 60 -6.78 8.04 12.17
N PHE A 61 -6.01 8.08 13.27
CA PHE A 61 -6.35 7.40 14.51
C PHE A 61 -7.71 7.84 15.09
N LEU A 62 -7.99 9.15 15.08
CA LEU A 62 -9.27 9.67 15.56
C LEU A 62 -10.44 9.22 14.67
N LEU A 63 -10.27 9.25 13.35
CA LEU A 63 -11.28 8.77 12.40
C LEU A 63 -11.55 7.28 12.57
N GLU A 64 -10.51 6.46 12.66
CA GLU A 64 -10.62 5.02 12.93
C GLU A 64 -11.33 4.75 14.26
N SER A 65 -10.96 5.49 15.32
CA SER A 65 -11.57 5.35 16.65
C SER A 65 -13.06 5.71 16.66
N CYS A 66 -13.45 6.75 15.92
CA CYS A 66 -14.85 7.15 15.78
C CYS A 66 -15.66 6.08 15.03
N LEU A 67 -15.12 5.53 13.94
CA LEU A 67 -15.81 4.51 13.15
C LEU A 67 -15.89 3.15 13.86
N THR A 68 -14.89 2.80 14.67
CA THR A 68 -14.86 1.52 15.41
C THR A 68 -15.78 1.52 16.61
N LYS A 69 -16.11 2.69 17.17
CA LYS A 69 -16.94 2.82 18.38
C LYS A 69 -18.44 2.68 18.11
N GLU A 70 -18.86 2.58 16.85
CA GLU A 70 -20.26 2.35 16.45
C GLU A 70 -20.54 0.88 16.07
N SER A 71 -19.97 -0.07 16.81
CA SER A 71 -20.18 -1.52 16.62
C SER A 71 -20.25 -2.24 17.96
#